data_AF-J8A933-F1
#
_entry.id   AF-J8A933-F1
#
_cell.length_a   1.000
_cell.length_b   1.000
_cell.length_c   1.000
_cell.angle_alpha   90.00
_cell.angle_beta   90.00
_cell.angle_gamma   90.00
#
_symmetry.space_group_name_H-M   'P 1'
#
loop_
_entity.id
_entity.type
_entity.pdbx_description
1 polymer ?
#
loop_
_entity_poly.entity_id
_entity_poly.type
_entity_poly.pdbx_seq_one_letter_code
_entity_poly.pdbx_strand_id
1 'polypeptide(L)'
;MNFVKKVEQLEIDLLIVHNPATLLLFEETILDGEGFDGRYIEMFSKERLVSYLEGDIGFDEILKSANIGSKHFNEKYPLVGDIEDRLEYLKEKSDSPLNKGQRIFIDVILHSNLTYIPLWNGTRVHKYHLITLLSVIDWFPYFIGTGSWGEEDTLVVIGTDRGFIRRDIELVLPLDIVEHLIVELDKVGHLSDQNAKKWIEESKEHNKKRGAEIASKIGL
;
A
#
# COMPACT_ATOMS: atom_id res chain seq x y z
N MET A 1 -6.30 -17.37 9.73
CA MET A 1 -7.00 -17.55 8.44
C MET A 1 -6.04 -17.12 7.34
N ASN A 2 -5.92 -17.84 6.21
CA ASN A 2 -4.91 -17.46 5.20
C ASN A 2 -5.30 -16.13 4.51
N PHE A 3 -4.32 -15.41 3.97
CA PHE A 3 -4.55 -14.07 3.43
C PHE A 3 -5.55 -14.07 2.27
N VAL A 4 -5.55 -15.12 1.42
CA VAL A 4 -6.50 -15.25 0.30
C VAL A 4 -7.94 -15.28 0.80
N LYS A 5 -8.23 -16.06 1.85
CA LYS A 5 -9.54 -16.11 2.50
C LYS A 5 -9.92 -14.77 3.15
N LYS A 6 -8.94 -14.03 3.68
CA LYS A 6 -9.16 -12.69 4.23
C LYS A 6 -9.52 -11.68 3.14
N VAL A 7 -8.86 -11.72 1.98
CA VAL A 7 -9.22 -10.91 0.82
C VAL A 7 -10.64 -11.22 0.34
N GLU A 8 -11.02 -12.49 0.28
CA GLU A 8 -12.38 -12.91 -0.11
C GLU A 8 -13.47 -12.39 0.85
N GLN A 9 -13.20 -12.37 2.15
CA GLN A 9 -14.16 -11.94 3.17
C GLN A 9 -14.39 -10.43 3.24
N LEU A 10 -13.50 -9.62 2.66
CA LEU A 10 -13.61 -8.18 2.76
C LEU A 10 -14.75 -7.59 1.92
N GLU A 11 -15.39 -8.37 1.03
CA GLU A 11 -16.51 -7.94 0.16
C GLU A 11 -16.25 -6.60 -0.58
N ILE A 12 -14.98 -6.24 -0.74
CA ILE A 12 -14.54 -5.05 -1.46
C ILE A 12 -14.71 -5.33 -2.95
N ASP A 13 -15.26 -4.37 -3.71
CA ASP A 13 -15.61 -4.49 -5.14
C ASP A 13 -14.62 -5.40 -5.90
N LEU A 14 -15.03 -6.66 -6.03
CA LEU A 14 -14.09 -7.76 -6.19
C LEU A 14 -13.43 -7.70 -7.57
N LEU A 15 -14.08 -7.06 -8.55
CA LEU A 15 -13.60 -6.88 -9.93
C LEU A 15 -12.22 -6.21 -10.02
N ILE A 16 -11.82 -5.46 -9.00
CA ILE A 16 -10.55 -4.73 -8.98
C ILE A 16 -9.45 -5.55 -8.29
N VAL A 17 -9.78 -6.39 -7.30
CA VAL A 17 -8.82 -7.05 -6.39
C VAL A 17 -8.71 -8.57 -6.61
N HIS A 18 -9.38 -9.12 -7.63
CA HIS A 18 -9.55 -10.58 -7.81
C HIS A 18 -8.29 -11.44 -7.94
N ASN A 19 -7.10 -10.86 -8.16
CA ASN A 19 -5.88 -11.63 -8.34
C ASN A 19 -4.93 -11.47 -7.14
N PRO A 20 -4.83 -12.48 -6.26
CA PRO A 20 -3.87 -12.47 -5.15
C PRO A 20 -2.41 -12.29 -5.58
N ALA A 21 -2.05 -12.66 -6.81
CA ALA A 21 -0.71 -12.40 -7.36
C ALA A 21 -0.43 -10.90 -7.49
N THR A 22 -1.44 -10.07 -7.77
CA THR A 22 -1.28 -8.61 -7.83
C THR A 22 -0.96 -8.03 -6.45
N LEU A 23 -1.43 -8.66 -5.37
CA LEU A 23 -1.08 -8.26 -4.02
C LEU A 23 0.36 -8.67 -3.66
N LEU A 24 0.76 -9.88 -4.05
CA LEU A 24 2.11 -10.39 -3.85
C LEU A 24 3.18 -9.54 -4.56
N LEU A 25 2.81 -8.99 -5.72
CA LEU A 25 3.64 -8.14 -6.58
C LEU A 25 3.35 -6.64 -6.37
N PHE A 26 2.72 -6.26 -5.25
CA PHE A 26 2.29 -4.88 -5.04
C PHE A 26 3.46 -3.90 -5.09
N GLU A 27 4.59 -4.24 -4.46
CA GLU A 27 5.77 -3.38 -4.45
C GLU A 27 6.26 -3.12 -5.88
N GLU A 28 6.50 -4.17 -6.65
CA GLU A 28 7.05 -4.04 -8.00
C GLU A 28 6.08 -3.32 -8.93
N THR A 29 4.80 -3.67 -8.87
CA THR A 29 3.82 -3.21 -9.86
C THR A 29 3.25 -1.83 -9.56
N ILE A 30 3.09 -1.50 -8.27
CA ILE A 30 2.48 -0.24 -7.84
C ILE A 30 3.53 0.74 -7.32
N LEU A 31 4.51 0.30 -6.53
CA LEU A 31 5.53 1.19 -5.94
C LEU A 31 6.74 1.41 -6.86
N ASP A 32 7.11 0.43 -7.69
CA ASP A 32 8.19 0.62 -8.67
C ASP A 32 7.66 0.95 -10.07
N GLY A 33 6.39 0.67 -10.34
CA GLY A 33 5.80 0.86 -11.67
C GLY A 33 6.32 -0.15 -12.70
N GLU A 34 6.85 -1.28 -12.24
CA GLU A 34 7.38 -2.34 -13.08
C GLU A 34 6.25 -3.18 -13.68
N GLY A 35 6.42 -3.57 -14.94
CA GLY A 35 5.58 -4.57 -15.56
C GLY A 35 5.96 -5.96 -15.08
N PHE A 36 4.99 -6.87 -15.02
CA PHE A 36 5.27 -8.27 -14.71
C PHE A 36 4.71 -9.20 -15.79
N ASP A 37 5.38 -10.34 -15.92
CA ASP A 37 5.07 -11.37 -16.91
C ASP A 37 3.75 -12.07 -16.57
N GLY A 38 2.89 -12.30 -17.58
CA GLY A 38 1.64 -13.05 -17.40
C GLY A 38 1.84 -14.45 -16.81
N ARG A 39 3.02 -15.05 -16.99
CA ARG A 39 3.41 -16.33 -16.37
C ARG A 39 3.39 -16.29 -14.84
N TYR A 40 3.57 -15.13 -14.20
CA TYR A 40 3.45 -15.02 -12.75
C TYR A 40 2.02 -15.21 -12.26
N ILE A 41 1.03 -14.77 -13.03
CA ILE A 41 -0.37 -14.97 -12.69
C ILE A 41 -0.70 -16.46 -12.66
N GLU A 42 -0.11 -17.23 -13.57
CA GLU A 42 -0.27 -18.70 -13.61
C GLU A 42 0.49 -19.39 -12.47
N MET A 43 1.75 -19.00 -12.23
CA MET A 43 2.56 -19.54 -11.13
C MET A 43 1.88 -19.31 -9.78
N PHE A 44 1.49 -18.07 -9.50
CA PHE A 44 0.88 -17.62 -8.26
C PHE A 44 -0.64 -17.49 -8.40
N SER A 45 -1.26 -18.46 -9.09
CA SER A 45 -2.71 -18.57 -9.14
C SER A 45 -3.28 -18.74 -7.73
N LYS A 46 -4.52 -18.30 -7.56
CA LYS A 46 -5.24 -18.34 -6.29
C LYS A 46 -5.19 -19.73 -5.64
N GLU A 47 -5.46 -20.76 -6.41
CA GLU A 47 -5.52 -22.15 -5.95
C GLU A 47 -4.16 -22.59 -5.39
N ARG A 48 -3.06 -22.22 -6.07
CA ARG A 48 -1.70 -22.55 -5.66
C ARG A 48 -1.27 -21.79 -4.42
N LEU A 49 -1.61 -20.50 -4.35
CA LEU A 49 -1.34 -19.69 -3.17
C LEU A 49 -2.08 -20.24 -1.95
N VAL A 50 -3.34 -20.66 -2.10
CA VAL A 50 -4.09 -21.31 -1.01
C VAL A 50 -3.39 -22.59 -0.56
N SER A 51 -3.08 -23.52 -1.49
CA SER A 51 -2.39 -24.76 -1.16
C SER A 51 -1.03 -24.52 -0.49
N TYR A 52 -0.28 -23.50 -0.90
CA TYR A 52 0.99 -23.15 -0.28
C TYR A 52 0.81 -22.68 1.16
N LEU A 53 -0.08 -21.72 1.39
CA LEU A 53 -0.33 -21.14 2.71
C LEU A 53 -0.91 -22.16 3.69
N GLU A 54 -1.61 -23.18 3.18
CA GLU A 54 -2.14 -24.29 3.96
C GLU A 54 -1.10 -25.40 4.19
N GLY A 55 0.05 -25.34 3.52
CA GLY A 55 1.15 -26.29 3.64
C GLY A 55 1.00 -27.56 2.80
N ASP A 56 0.07 -27.58 1.85
CA ASP A 56 -0.17 -28.71 0.95
C ASP A 56 0.91 -28.86 -0.12
N ILE A 57 1.53 -27.74 -0.54
CA ILE A 57 2.58 -27.71 -1.55
C ILE A 57 3.75 -26.83 -1.10
N GLY A 58 4.96 -27.17 -1.55
CA GLY A 58 6.16 -26.33 -1.35
C GLY A 58 6.37 -25.28 -2.45
N PHE A 59 7.34 -24.38 -2.26
CA PHE A 59 7.63 -23.29 -3.22
C PHE A 59 8.09 -23.85 -4.58
N ASP A 60 8.96 -24.87 -4.58
CA ASP A 60 9.36 -25.57 -5.80
C ASP A 60 8.17 -26.08 -6.61
N GLU A 61 7.07 -26.46 -5.96
CA GLU A 61 5.87 -26.97 -6.63
C GLU A 61 5.04 -25.87 -7.29
N ILE A 62 5.04 -24.67 -6.70
CA ILE A 62 4.53 -23.46 -7.37
C ILE A 62 5.32 -23.23 -8.66
N LEU A 63 6.65 -23.36 -8.61
CA LEU A 63 7.52 -23.08 -9.75
C LEU A 63 7.50 -24.16 -10.85
N LYS A 64 7.02 -25.38 -10.54
CA LYS A 64 6.92 -26.49 -11.51
C LYS A 64 6.12 -26.12 -12.77
N SER A 65 5.08 -25.28 -12.70
CA SER A 65 4.35 -24.86 -13.93
C SER A 65 5.21 -24.09 -14.91
N ALA A 66 6.23 -23.40 -14.41
CA ALA A 66 7.10 -22.57 -15.22
C ALA A 66 8.33 -23.32 -15.73
N ASN A 67 8.49 -24.60 -15.36
CA ASN A 67 9.71 -25.39 -15.55
C ASN A 67 10.98 -24.66 -15.05
N ILE A 68 10.87 -24.00 -13.89
CA ILE A 68 11.97 -23.30 -13.23
C ILE A 68 12.19 -23.95 -11.87
N GLY A 69 13.43 -24.28 -11.53
CA GLY A 69 13.78 -24.67 -10.16
C GLY A 69 14.03 -23.43 -9.30
N SER A 70 13.70 -23.47 -8.01
CA SER A 70 13.93 -22.38 -7.02
C SER A 70 15.30 -21.73 -7.15
N LYS A 71 16.37 -22.53 -7.27
CA LYS A 71 17.75 -22.04 -7.42
C LYS A 71 17.96 -21.06 -8.60
N HIS A 72 17.19 -21.21 -9.68
CA HIS A 72 17.28 -20.36 -10.88
C HIS A 72 16.15 -19.31 -10.93
N PHE A 73 15.22 -19.33 -9.98
CA PHE A 73 14.13 -18.37 -9.93
C PHE A 73 14.67 -16.96 -9.76
N ASN A 74 15.53 -16.73 -8.77
CA ASN A 74 16.10 -15.41 -8.48
C ASN A 74 16.98 -14.89 -9.62
N GLU A 75 17.65 -15.77 -10.36
CA GLU A 75 18.44 -15.39 -11.54
C GLU A 75 17.54 -14.96 -12.70
N LYS A 76 16.43 -15.67 -12.91
CA LYS A 76 15.48 -15.40 -13.99
C LYS A 76 14.53 -14.24 -13.66
N TYR A 77 14.31 -14.00 -12.38
CA TYR A 77 13.32 -13.09 -11.84
C TYR A 77 13.85 -12.27 -10.65
N PRO A 78 14.92 -11.48 -10.87
CA PRO A 78 15.61 -10.79 -9.78
C PRO A 78 14.74 -9.75 -9.07
N LEU A 79 13.78 -9.15 -9.78
CA LEU A 79 12.87 -8.13 -9.21
C LEU A 79 11.97 -8.67 -8.11
N VAL A 80 11.69 -9.98 -8.13
CA VAL A 80 10.74 -10.64 -7.22
C VAL A 80 11.37 -11.84 -6.53
N GLY A 81 12.70 -11.84 -6.42
CA GLY A 81 13.47 -12.95 -5.85
C GLY A 81 13.19 -13.23 -4.37
N ASP A 82 12.51 -12.32 -3.68
CA ASP A 82 12.06 -12.41 -2.29
C ASP A 82 10.60 -12.91 -2.14
N ILE A 83 9.96 -13.37 -3.21
CA ILE A 83 8.56 -13.85 -3.13
C ILE A 83 8.39 -14.98 -2.11
N GLU A 84 9.33 -15.92 -2.03
CA GLU A 84 9.23 -17.03 -1.07
C GLU A 84 9.19 -16.50 0.37
N ASP A 85 10.05 -15.52 0.70
CA ASP A 85 10.08 -14.87 2.00
C ASP A 85 8.75 -14.16 2.31
N ARG A 86 8.17 -13.47 1.31
CA ARG A 86 6.84 -12.83 1.44
C ARG A 86 5.72 -13.84 1.67
N LEU A 87 5.80 -15.02 1.06
CA LEU A 87 4.81 -16.08 1.26
C LEU A 87 4.94 -16.72 2.65
N GLU A 88 6.16 -16.97 3.12
CA GLU A 88 6.38 -17.43 4.51
C GLU A 88 5.93 -16.38 5.52
N TYR A 89 6.18 -15.09 5.27
CA TYR A 89 5.61 -13.99 6.08
C TYR A 89 4.09 -14.11 6.23
N LEU A 90 3.38 -14.31 5.10
CA LEU A 90 1.92 -14.43 5.09
C LEU A 90 1.40 -15.68 5.80
N LYS A 91 2.19 -16.76 5.80
CA LYS A 91 1.89 -18.02 6.47
C LYS A 91 2.03 -17.92 7.98
N GLU A 92 3.05 -17.20 8.44
CA GLU A 92 3.30 -16.92 9.86
C GLU A 92 2.39 -15.82 10.42
N LYS A 93 1.77 -15.02 9.53
CA LYS A 93 0.93 -13.91 9.93
C LYS A 93 -0.30 -14.36 10.71
N SER A 94 -0.30 -14.06 12.00
CA SER A 94 -1.49 -14.18 12.85
C SER A 94 -2.51 -13.09 12.53
N ASP A 95 -3.80 -13.44 12.65
CA ASP A 95 -4.91 -12.48 12.51
C ASP A 95 -4.89 -11.47 13.67
N SER A 96 -4.07 -10.43 13.53
CA SER A 96 -4.07 -9.30 14.45
C SER A 96 -5.22 -8.35 14.10
N PRO A 97 -6.11 -8.01 15.05
CA PRO A 97 -7.16 -7.03 14.80
C PRO A 97 -6.55 -5.64 14.60
N LEU A 98 -7.10 -4.87 13.66
CA LEU A 98 -6.71 -3.47 13.48
C LEU A 98 -6.92 -2.67 14.77
N ASN A 99 -5.92 -1.89 15.15
CA ASN A 99 -6.02 -0.94 16.25
C ASN A 99 -6.89 0.26 15.87
N LYS A 100 -7.20 1.13 16.84
CA LYS A 100 -8.12 2.26 16.64
C LYS A 100 -7.62 3.25 15.58
N GLY A 101 -6.33 3.59 15.58
CA GLY A 101 -5.73 4.48 14.58
C GLY A 101 -5.78 3.90 13.17
N GLN A 102 -5.46 2.61 13.03
CA GLN A 102 -5.56 1.90 11.74
C GLN A 102 -7.00 1.88 11.22
N ARG A 103 -8.00 1.66 12.10
CA ARG A 103 -9.42 1.71 11.71
C ARG A 103 -9.85 3.07 11.20
N ILE A 104 -9.45 4.15 11.88
CA ILE A 104 -9.72 5.52 11.43
C ILE A 104 -9.12 5.76 10.05
N PHE A 105 -7.87 5.37 9.84
CA PHE A 105 -7.22 5.52 8.55
C PHE A 105 -7.98 4.78 7.44
N ILE A 106 -8.30 3.50 7.63
CA ILE A 106 -9.07 2.72 6.65
C ILE A 106 -10.44 3.35 6.39
N ASP A 107 -11.14 3.79 7.43
CA ASP A 107 -12.46 4.41 7.34
C ASP A 107 -12.43 5.70 6.51
N VAL A 108 -11.47 6.58 6.76
CA VAL A 108 -11.32 7.84 6.02
C VAL A 108 -10.99 7.57 4.56
N ILE A 109 -10.07 6.65 4.27
CA ILE A 109 -9.72 6.30 2.88
C ILE A 109 -10.93 5.67 2.16
N LEU A 110 -11.64 4.77 2.83
CA LEU A 110 -12.79 4.07 2.27
C LEU A 110 -13.91 5.04 1.88
N HIS A 111 -14.23 5.99 2.77
CA HIS A 111 -15.30 6.98 2.59
C HIS A 111 -14.87 8.23 1.81
N SER A 112 -13.58 8.36 1.48
CA SER A 112 -13.12 9.39 0.56
C SER A 112 -13.70 9.22 -0.85
N ASN A 113 -13.84 10.33 -1.57
CA ASN A 113 -14.23 10.35 -2.98
C ASN A 113 -13.13 9.85 -3.94
N LEU A 114 -11.94 9.50 -3.42
CA LEU A 114 -10.83 9.01 -4.21
C LEU A 114 -11.12 7.59 -4.71
N THR A 115 -10.88 7.36 -6.00
CA THR A 115 -10.83 6.00 -6.57
C THR A 115 -9.38 5.51 -6.60
N TYR A 116 -8.48 6.36 -7.11
CA TYR A 116 -7.04 6.14 -7.09
C TYR A 116 -6.37 7.16 -6.18
N ILE A 117 -5.42 6.68 -5.39
CA ILE A 117 -4.60 7.46 -4.49
C ILE A 117 -3.25 7.66 -5.16
N PRO A 118 -2.85 8.90 -5.48
CA PRO A 118 -1.52 9.18 -6.01
C PRO A 118 -0.45 8.85 -4.96
N LEU A 119 0.68 8.34 -5.45
CA LEU A 119 1.85 8.03 -4.65
C LEU A 119 2.96 9.05 -4.93
N TRP A 120 3.84 9.28 -3.97
CA TRP A 120 4.89 10.31 -4.07
C TRP A 120 5.87 10.08 -5.24
N ASN A 121 6.11 8.81 -5.58
CA ASN A 121 6.92 8.39 -6.73
C ASN A 121 6.27 8.69 -8.11
N GLY A 122 5.07 9.27 -8.16
CA GLY A 122 4.34 9.58 -9.38
C GLY A 122 3.44 8.47 -9.91
N THR A 123 3.39 7.29 -9.26
CA THR A 123 2.42 6.24 -9.57
C THR A 123 1.11 6.46 -8.81
N ARG A 124 0.17 5.51 -8.91
CA ARG A 124 -1.10 5.57 -8.18
C ARG A 124 -1.60 4.18 -7.83
N VAL A 125 -2.29 4.05 -6.70
CA VAL A 125 -2.89 2.80 -6.24
C VAL A 125 -4.40 2.92 -6.18
N HIS A 126 -5.13 1.88 -6.58
CA HIS A 126 -6.57 1.85 -6.35
C HIS A 126 -6.84 1.76 -4.84
N LYS A 127 -7.77 2.56 -4.28
CA LYS A 127 -7.97 2.58 -2.81
C LYS A 127 -8.26 1.21 -2.21
N TYR A 128 -8.99 0.38 -2.95
CA TYR A 128 -9.30 -0.99 -2.56
C TYR A 128 -8.07 -1.92 -2.57
N HIS A 129 -7.13 -1.77 -3.51
CA HIS A 129 -5.87 -2.51 -3.46
C HIS A 129 -5.05 -2.16 -2.23
N LEU A 130 -4.99 -0.87 -1.89
CA LEU A 130 -4.31 -0.40 -0.69
C LEU A 130 -4.96 -1.00 0.56
N ILE A 131 -6.29 -0.87 0.71
CA ILE A 131 -7.02 -1.41 1.87
C ILE A 131 -6.82 -2.93 2.00
N THR A 132 -6.84 -3.67 0.89
CA THR A 132 -6.57 -5.11 0.91
C THR A 132 -5.15 -5.43 1.37
N LEU A 133 -4.14 -4.71 0.89
CA LEU A 133 -2.77 -4.86 1.37
C LEU A 133 -2.67 -4.62 2.87
N LEU A 134 -3.23 -3.52 3.35
CA LEU A 134 -3.23 -3.14 4.76
C LEU A 134 -4.02 -4.12 5.65
N SER A 135 -4.84 -4.98 5.07
CA SER A 135 -5.52 -6.04 5.82
C SER A 135 -4.64 -7.26 6.08
N VAL A 136 -3.55 -7.44 5.31
CA VAL A 136 -2.71 -8.65 5.36
C VAL A 136 -1.29 -8.41 5.88
N ILE A 137 -0.85 -7.16 5.97
CA ILE A 137 0.47 -6.78 6.52
C ILE A 137 0.33 -6.06 7.86
N ASP A 138 1.40 -6.01 8.66
CA ASP A 138 1.50 -5.04 9.75
C ASP A 138 1.93 -3.67 9.22
N TRP A 139 1.29 -2.63 9.75
CA TRP A 139 1.53 -1.26 9.32
C TRP A 139 1.10 -0.24 10.36
N PHE A 140 1.55 1.00 10.21
CA PHE A 140 1.04 2.14 10.97
C PHE A 140 1.07 3.42 10.13
N PRO A 141 0.06 4.30 10.23
CA PRO A 141 0.09 5.58 9.55
C PRO A 141 0.95 6.58 10.33
N TYR A 142 1.70 7.41 9.61
CA TYR A 142 2.39 8.58 10.14
C TYR A 142 2.42 9.70 9.09
N PHE A 143 2.94 10.86 9.47
CA PHE A 143 2.96 12.06 8.62
C PHE A 143 4.38 12.60 8.52
N ILE A 144 4.71 13.20 7.37
CA ILE A 144 5.95 13.94 7.15
C ILE A 144 5.65 15.26 6.44
N GLY A 145 6.41 16.31 6.77
CA GLY A 145 6.42 17.56 6.01
C GLY A 145 7.54 17.56 4.98
N THR A 146 7.24 17.90 3.73
CA THR A 146 8.19 17.86 2.60
C THR A 146 8.84 19.21 2.31
N GLY A 147 9.22 20.00 3.33
CA GLY A 147 9.68 21.39 3.18
C GLY A 147 11.00 21.66 2.42
N SER A 148 11.45 20.77 1.52
CA SER A 148 12.61 20.96 0.65
C SER A 148 12.17 20.77 -0.80
N TRP A 149 12.62 21.64 -1.71
CA TRP A 149 12.34 21.67 -3.17
C TRP A 149 11.15 22.51 -3.65
N GLY A 150 10.57 23.37 -2.81
CA GLY A 150 9.53 24.33 -3.23
C GLY A 150 8.11 23.75 -3.25
N GLU A 151 7.92 22.60 -2.63
CA GLU A 151 6.61 22.09 -2.23
C GLU A 151 6.61 21.97 -0.71
N GLU A 152 5.79 22.76 -0.02
CA GLU A 152 5.59 22.59 1.43
C GLU A 152 4.33 21.74 1.63
N ASP A 153 4.40 20.42 1.41
CA ASP A 153 3.24 19.55 1.53
C ASP A 153 3.35 18.60 2.73
N THR A 154 2.20 18.18 3.25
CA THR A 154 2.10 17.18 4.31
C THR A 154 1.71 15.85 3.67
N LEU A 155 2.63 14.90 3.69
CA LEU A 155 2.39 13.55 3.17
C LEU A 155 1.89 12.64 4.28
N VAL A 156 1.02 11.71 3.89
CA VAL A 156 0.62 10.59 4.74
C VAL A 156 1.43 9.39 4.32
N VAL A 157 2.12 8.78 5.27
CA VAL A 157 3.01 7.65 5.02
C VAL A 157 2.53 6.45 5.82
N ILE A 158 2.57 5.28 5.19
CA ILE A 158 2.28 4.01 5.84
C ILE A 158 3.61 3.32 6.09
N GLY A 159 4.00 3.27 7.36
CA GLY A 159 5.14 2.48 7.80
C GLY A 159 4.78 1.01 7.79
N THR A 160 5.64 0.17 7.22
CA THR A 160 5.46 -1.29 7.14
C THR A 160 6.47 -2.01 8.02
N ASP A 161 6.20 -3.25 8.40
CA ASP A 161 7.14 -4.09 9.15
C ASP A 161 8.32 -4.63 8.30
N ARG A 162 8.34 -4.28 7.01
CA ARG A 162 9.36 -4.65 6.03
C ARG A 162 9.48 -6.14 5.73
N GLY A 163 8.59 -6.97 6.26
CA GLY A 163 8.55 -8.41 5.94
C GLY A 163 7.91 -8.67 4.58
N PHE A 164 6.87 -7.90 4.23
CA PHE A 164 6.14 -8.07 2.97
C PHE A 164 6.42 -6.98 1.94
N ILE A 165 6.49 -5.71 2.36
CA ILE A 165 6.83 -4.55 1.53
C ILE A 165 8.10 -3.93 2.11
N ARG A 166 9.18 -3.78 1.35
CA ARG A 166 10.51 -3.40 1.84
C ARG A 166 10.64 -1.93 2.20
N ARG A 167 9.67 -1.10 1.82
CA ARG A 167 9.65 0.34 2.03
C ARG A 167 8.32 0.84 2.57
N ASP A 168 8.32 2.09 3.02
CA ASP A 168 7.12 2.78 3.44
C ASP A 168 6.32 3.26 2.21
N ILE A 169 4.99 3.34 2.34
CA ILE A 169 4.11 3.75 1.24
C ILE A 169 3.74 5.21 1.45
N GLU A 170 4.23 6.08 0.57
CA GLU A 170 4.04 7.53 0.64
C GLU A 170 2.83 7.95 -0.21
N LEU A 171 1.75 8.37 0.44
CA LEU A 171 0.50 8.78 -0.18
C LEU A 171 0.43 10.30 -0.32
N VAL A 172 0.03 10.75 -1.51
CA VAL A 172 -0.29 12.15 -1.79
C VAL A 172 -1.80 12.31 -1.73
N LEU A 173 -2.32 12.67 -0.56
CA LEU A 173 -3.74 12.86 -0.33
C LEU A 173 -4.12 14.35 -0.40
N PRO A 174 -5.35 14.68 -0.84
CA PRO A 174 -5.92 16.02 -0.70
C PRO A 174 -5.81 16.57 0.73
N LEU A 175 -5.52 17.87 0.86
CA LEU A 175 -5.27 18.52 2.15
C LEU A 175 -6.42 18.36 3.15
N ASP A 176 -7.67 18.38 2.69
CA ASP A 176 -8.86 18.18 3.51
C ASP A 176 -8.92 16.76 4.10
N ILE A 177 -8.50 15.75 3.33
CA ILE A 177 -8.40 14.37 3.80
C ILE A 177 -7.25 14.23 4.82
N VAL A 178 -6.09 14.84 4.54
CA VAL A 178 -4.93 14.82 5.46
C VAL A 178 -5.27 15.50 6.78
N GLU A 179 -5.89 16.68 6.74
CA GLU A 179 -6.35 17.40 7.92
C GLU A 179 -7.34 16.57 8.73
N HIS A 180 -8.32 15.96 8.06
CA HIS A 180 -9.31 15.13 8.73
C HIS A 180 -8.65 13.93 9.44
N LEU A 181 -7.70 13.24 8.78
CA LEU A 181 -6.93 12.16 9.39
C LEU A 181 -6.17 12.63 10.63
N ILE A 182 -5.46 13.76 10.56
CA ILE A 182 -4.71 14.32 11.69
C ILE A 182 -5.65 14.56 12.88
N VAL A 183 -6.79 15.19 12.64
CA VAL A 183 -7.78 15.51 13.69
C VAL A 183 -8.35 14.24 14.32
N GLU A 184 -8.79 13.26 13.53
CA GLU A 184 -9.40 12.03 14.05
C GLU A 184 -8.38 11.16 14.81
N LEU A 185 -7.14 11.07 14.32
CA LEU A 185 -6.07 10.35 15.00
C LEU A 185 -5.67 11.02 16.32
N ASP A 186 -5.61 12.36 16.35
CA ASP A 186 -5.29 13.11 17.57
C ASP A 186 -6.34 12.95 18.66
N LYS A 187 -7.64 13.00 18.29
CA LYS A 187 -8.77 12.78 19.21
C LYS A 187 -8.68 11.46 19.98
N VAL A 188 -8.00 10.47 19.40
CA VAL A 188 -7.89 9.14 19.97
C VAL A 188 -6.49 8.81 20.49
N GLY A 189 -5.57 9.78 20.48
CA GLY A 189 -4.19 9.61 20.95
C GLY A 189 -3.33 8.73 20.05
N HIS A 190 -3.69 8.58 18.77
CA HIS A 190 -2.95 7.80 17.76
C HIS A 190 -2.22 8.67 16.72
N LEU A 191 -2.16 10.00 16.92
CA LEU A 191 -1.34 10.86 16.07
C LEU A 191 0.14 10.59 16.33
N SER A 192 0.86 10.16 15.29
CA SER A 192 2.26 9.74 15.38
C SER A 192 3.22 10.87 15.77
N ASP A 193 2.96 12.08 15.28
CA ASP A 193 3.75 13.28 15.55
C ASP A 193 2.84 14.51 15.61
N GLN A 194 2.95 15.30 16.68
CA GLN A 194 2.19 16.53 16.85
C GLN A 194 2.59 17.62 15.85
N ASN A 195 3.79 17.54 15.25
CA ASN A 195 4.21 18.42 14.17
C ASN A 195 3.34 18.28 12.92
N ALA A 196 2.60 17.17 12.74
CA ALA A 196 1.66 17.01 11.63
C ALA A 196 0.64 18.14 11.57
N LYS A 197 0.16 18.64 12.72
CA LYS A 197 -0.75 19.78 12.82
C LYS A 197 -0.12 21.09 12.34
N LYS A 198 1.18 21.24 12.53
CA LYS A 198 1.92 22.40 12.04
C LYS A 198 2.13 22.30 10.53
N TRP A 199 2.60 21.14 10.05
CA TRP A 199 2.86 20.93 8.62
C TRP A 199 1.62 21.12 7.78
N ILE A 200 0.44 20.64 8.23
CA ILE A 200 -0.79 20.80 7.43
C ILE A 200 -1.21 22.28 7.28
N GLU A 201 -0.95 23.11 8.29
CA GLU A 201 -1.20 24.55 8.20
C GLU A 201 -0.21 25.24 7.25
N GLU A 202 1.07 24.86 7.32
CA GLU A 202 2.10 25.33 6.37
C GLU A 202 1.72 24.95 4.92
N SER A 203 1.24 23.72 4.71
CA SER A 203 0.78 23.26 3.39
C SER A 203 -0.42 24.02 2.85
N LYS A 204 -1.39 24.37 3.69
CA LYS A 204 -2.51 25.22 3.29
C LYS A 204 -2.03 26.62 2.87
N GLU A 205 -1.14 27.21 3.64
CA GLU A 205 -0.60 28.54 3.35
C GLU A 205 0.18 28.55 2.03
N HIS A 206 1.04 27.55 1.82
CA HIS A 206 1.80 27.37 0.60
C HIS A 206 0.89 27.20 -0.63
N ASN A 207 -0.09 26.29 -0.57
CA ASN A 207 -1.02 26.06 -1.68
C ASN A 207 -1.85 27.31 -2.02
N LYS A 208 -2.23 28.11 -1.02
CA LYS A 208 -2.92 29.39 -1.24
C LYS A 208 -2.02 30.40 -1.97
N LYS A 209 -0.75 30.53 -1.58
CA LYS A 209 0.22 31.41 -2.25
C LYS A 209 0.46 30.98 -3.70
N ARG A 210 0.73 29.69 -3.91
CA ARG A 210 0.93 29.09 -5.25
C ARG A 210 -0.29 29.31 -6.15
N GLY A 211 -1.50 29.13 -5.61
CA GLY A 211 -2.74 29.40 -6.33
C GLY A 211 -2.88 30.86 -6.80
N ALA A 212 -2.56 31.82 -5.92
CA ALA A 212 -2.59 33.24 -6.25
C ALA A 212 -1.55 33.62 -7.32
N GLU A 213 -0.34 33.05 -7.24
CA GLU A 213 0.70 33.25 -8.25
C GLU A 213 0.31 32.70 -9.61
N ILE A 214 -0.30 31.51 -9.65
CA ILE A 214 -0.79 30.91 -10.89
C ILE A 214 -1.89 31.78 -11.48
N ALA A 215 -2.89 32.18 -10.70
CA ALA A 215 -3.99 33.06 -11.14
C ALA A 215 -3.44 34.37 -11.75
N SER A 216 -2.48 35.01 -11.07
CA SER A 216 -1.82 36.21 -11.57
C SER A 216 -1.07 35.99 -12.89
N LYS A 217 -0.44 34.81 -13.09
CA LYS A 217 0.27 34.49 -14.33
C LYS A 217 -0.66 34.18 -15.51
N ILE A 218 -1.86 33.67 -15.24
CA ILE A 218 -2.85 33.31 -16.28
C ILE A 218 -3.94 34.37 -16.47
N GLY A 219 -3.87 35.49 -15.75
CA GLY A 219 -4.77 36.63 -15.90
C GLY A 219 -6.18 36.42 -15.35
N LEU A 220 -6.31 35.60 -14.30
CA LEU A 220 -7.54 35.41 -13.51
C LEU A 220 -7.56 36.29 -12.26
#